data_AF-A0A2R8CFP0-F1
#
_entry.id   AF-A0A2R8CFP0-F1
#
_cell.length_a   1.000
_cell.length_b   1.000
_cell.length_c   1.000
_cell.angle_alpha   90.00
_cell.angle_beta   90.00
_cell.angle_gamma   90.00
#
_symmetry.space_group_name_H-M   'P 1'
#
loop_
_entity.id
_entity.type
_entity.pdbx_description
1 polymer ?
#
loop_
_entity_poly.entity_id
_entity_poly.type
_entity_poly.pdbx_seq_one_letter_code
_entity_poly.pdbx_strand_id
1 'polypeptide(L)'
;MLFDANAGYLLEDCYLHDEAFAKRLKLPKEQVKVVPKGQPADPFILNFADHAKAIVVSRDKFRDWREEFPYLSEPGRVLSGGYEMDRLNLKPQIDV
;
A
#
# COMPACT_ATOMS: atom_id res chain seq x y z
N MET A 1 1.48 -3.59 8.19
CA MET A 1 0.94 -3.25 6.87
C MET A 1 0.33 -1.87 6.95
N LEU A 2 0.66 -1.01 5.99
CA LEU A 2 0.07 0.32 5.84
C LEU A 2 -0.86 0.28 4.63
N PHE A 3 -2.09 0.77 4.80
CA PHE A 3 -3.13 0.76 3.78
C PHE A 3 -3.56 2.17 3.41
N ASP A 4 -3.99 2.35 2.16
CA ASP A 4 -4.63 3.58 1.69
C ASP A 4 -5.90 3.89 2.52
N ALA A 5 -6.18 5.18 2.73
CA ALA A 5 -7.39 5.66 3.38
C ALA A 5 -8.68 5.20 2.65
N ASN A 6 -8.61 4.95 1.34
CA ASN A 6 -9.74 4.44 0.56
C ASN A 6 -10.04 2.94 0.83
N ALA A 7 -9.13 2.20 1.47
CA ALA A 7 -9.27 0.76 1.62
C ALA A 7 -10.52 0.38 2.44
N GLY A 8 -10.89 1.23 3.41
CA GLY A 8 -12.14 1.08 4.16
C GLY A 8 -13.37 1.14 3.25
N TYR A 9 -13.41 2.09 2.31
CA TYR A 9 -14.53 2.26 1.39
C TYR A 9 -14.70 1.07 0.45
N LEU A 10 -13.60 0.42 0.06
CA LEU A 10 -13.63 -0.79 -0.77
C LEU A 10 -14.16 -2.02 -0.02
N LEU A 11 -14.12 -2.03 1.31
CA LEU A 11 -14.54 -3.17 2.14
C LEU A 11 -15.91 -2.98 2.81
N GLU A 12 -16.22 -1.77 3.28
CA GLU A 12 -17.37 -1.48 4.16
C GLU A 12 -18.09 -0.17 3.79
N ASP A 13 -17.87 0.36 2.58
CA ASP A 13 -18.50 1.60 2.06
C ASP A 13 -18.31 2.85 2.95
N CYS A 14 -17.32 2.83 3.85
CA CYS A 14 -16.99 3.92 4.75
C CYS A 14 -15.50 3.98 5.09
N TYR A 15 -15.02 5.13 5.58
CA TYR A 15 -13.65 5.24 6.09
C TYR A 15 -13.47 4.37 7.34
N LEU A 16 -12.43 3.53 7.34
CA LEU A 16 -12.03 2.72 8.49
C LEU A 16 -10.67 3.17 8.99
N HIS A 17 -10.59 3.58 10.25
CA HIS A 17 -9.32 3.84 10.91
C HIS A 17 -8.61 2.53 11.28
N ASP A 18 -7.33 2.61 11.68
CA ASP A 18 -6.43 1.50 12.00
C ASP A 18 -7.09 0.34 12.75
N GLU A 19 -7.71 0.64 13.91
CA GLU A 19 -8.33 -0.39 14.74
C GLU A 19 -9.54 -1.07 14.10
N ALA A 20 -10.40 -0.34 13.39
CA ALA A 20 -11.55 -0.93 12.71
C ALA A 20 -11.10 -1.82 11.54
N PHE A 21 -10.09 -1.35 10.79
CA PHE A 21 -9.50 -2.11 9.68
C PHE A 21 -8.79 -3.37 10.19
N ALA A 22 -8.04 -3.28 11.29
CA ALA A 22 -7.36 -4.42 11.91
C ALA A 22 -8.34 -5.52 12.33
N LYS A 23 -9.46 -5.15 12.98
CA LYS A 23 -10.54 -6.08 13.34
C LYS A 23 -11.12 -6.75 12.09
N ARG A 24 -11.34 -5.98 11.03
CA ARG A 24 -11.86 -6.50 9.75
C ARG A 24 -10.92 -7.50 9.08
N LEU A 25 -9.61 -7.31 9.20
CA LEU A 25 -8.58 -8.21 8.70
C LEU A 25 -8.24 -9.36 9.66
N LYS A 26 -8.78 -9.36 10.89
CA LYS A 26 -8.44 -10.29 11.97
C LYS A 26 -6.93 -10.28 12.30
N LEU A 27 -6.32 -9.10 12.29
CA LEU A 27 -4.91 -8.87 12.62
C LEU A 27 -4.76 -8.02 13.88
N PRO A 28 -3.63 -8.11 14.60
CA PRO A 28 -3.29 -7.19 15.69
C PRO A 28 -3.25 -5.74 15.20
N LYS A 29 -3.77 -4.81 16.01
CA LYS A 29 -3.82 -3.37 15.67
C LYS A 29 -2.44 -2.80 15.39
N GLU A 30 -1.41 -3.26 16.10
CA GLU A 30 -0.03 -2.80 15.96
C GLU A 30 0.56 -3.17 14.59
N GLN A 31 -0.04 -4.16 13.91
CA GLN A 31 0.38 -4.60 12.58
C GLN A 31 -0.38 -3.91 11.45
N VAL A 32 -1.37 -3.07 11.74
CA VAL A 32 -2.22 -2.43 10.73
C VAL A 32 -2.24 -0.92 10.95
N LYS A 33 -1.88 -0.18 9.91
CA LYS A 33 -2.02 1.27 9.85
C LYS A 33 -2.79 1.64 8.60
N VAL A 34 -3.60 2.68 8.68
CA VAL A 34 -4.33 3.26 7.55
C VAL A 34 -3.89 4.71 7.41
N VAL A 35 -3.70 5.18 6.19
CA VAL A 35 -3.38 6.60 5.94
C VAL A 35 -4.44 7.48 6.64
N PRO A 36 -4.03 8.50 7.41
CA PRO A 36 -4.97 9.40 8.06
C PRO A 36 -5.88 10.09 7.04
N LYS A 37 -7.17 10.21 7.38
CA LYS A 37 -8.14 10.91 6.53
C LYS A 37 -7.67 12.35 6.26
N GLY A 38 -7.76 12.78 5.01
CA GLY A 38 -7.37 14.12 4.58
C GLY A 38 -5.87 14.27 4.23
N GLN A 39 -5.07 13.21 4.34
CA GLN A 39 -3.71 13.19 3.83
C GLN A 39 -3.66 12.47 2.46
N PRO A 40 -2.82 12.93 1.51
CA PRO A 40 -2.58 12.21 0.27
C PRO A 40 -1.93 10.85 0.56
N ALA A 41 -2.51 9.77 0.03
CA ALA A 41 -2.08 8.40 0.32
C ALA A 41 -0.70 8.08 -0.23
N ASP A 42 -0.44 8.42 -1.50
CA ASP A 42 0.82 8.09 -2.17
C ASP A 42 2.05 8.60 -1.41
N PRO A 43 2.26 9.91 -1.18
CA PRO A 43 3.48 10.38 -0.52
C PRO A 43 3.61 9.86 0.91
N PHE A 44 2.50 9.57 1.59
CA PHE A 44 2.51 8.98 2.93
C PHE A 44 3.00 7.53 2.91
N ILE A 45 2.45 6.71 2.00
CA ILE A 45 2.83 5.30 1.83
C ILE A 45 4.28 5.20 1.38
N LEU A 46 4.68 6.02 0.41
CA LEU A 46 6.03 6.03 -0.15
C LEU A 46 7.08 6.46 0.88
N ASN A 47 6.82 7.53 1.64
CA ASN A 47 7.69 7.93 2.75
C ASN A 47 7.82 6.82 3.80
N PHE A 48 6.70 6.22 4.20
CA PHE A 48 6.73 5.14 5.19
C PHE A 48 7.55 3.94 4.68
N ALA A 49 7.35 3.56 3.42
CA ALA A 49 8.04 2.41 2.83
C ALA A 49 9.55 2.65 2.67
N ASP A 50 9.99 3.87 2.37
CA ASP A 50 11.42 4.20 2.36
C ASP A 50 12.04 4.10 3.76
N HIS A 51 11.44 4.79 4.75
CA HIS A 51 11.95 4.81 6.13
C HIS A 51 11.97 3.41 6.76
N ALA A 52 10.89 2.63 6.59
CA ALA A 52 10.78 1.28 7.15
C ALA A 52 11.47 0.22 6.29
N LYS A 53 12.07 0.61 5.15
CA LYS A 53 12.56 -0.30 4.11
C LYS A 53 11.54 -1.39 3.74
N ALA A 54 10.26 -1.04 3.74
CA ALA A 54 9.17 -1.94 3.38
C ALA A 54 9.01 -2.08 1.86
N ILE A 55 8.26 -3.11 1.46
CA ILE A 55 7.84 -3.35 0.07
C ILE A 55 6.48 -2.70 -0.14
N VAL A 56 6.31 -2.02 -1.27
CA VAL A 56 5.03 -1.45 -1.71
C VAL A 56 4.33 -2.46 -2.62
N VAL A 57 3.09 -2.83 -2.31
CA VAL A 57 2.25 -3.64 -3.19
C VAL A 57 1.18 -2.72 -3.79
N SER A 58 1.28 -2.43 -5.09
CA SER A 58 0.35 -1.53 -5.77
C SER A 58 0.17 -1.91 -7.24
N ARG A 59 -0.97 -1.52 -7.82
CA ARG A 59 -1.16 -1.52 -9.28
C ARG A 59 -0.66 -0.23 -9.93
N ASP A 60 -0.49 0.84 -9.15
CA ASP A 60 0.10 2.09 -9.64
C ASP A 60 1.60 1.93 -9.83
N LYS A 61 2.12 2.51 -10.92
CA LYS A 61 3.54 2.54 -11.24
C LYS A 61 4.29 3.70 -10.58
N PHE A 62 3.57 4.64 -9.98
CA PHE A 62 4.09 5.81 -9.27
C PHE A 62 5.08 6.63 -10.10
N ARG A 63 4.80 6.80 -11.40
CA ARG A 63 5.75 7.44 -12.34
C ARG A 63 6.11 8.86 -11.92
N ASP A 64 5.13 9.62 -11.49
CA ASP A 64 5.29 11.03 -11.09
C ASP A 64 6.06 11.19 -9.76
N TRP A 65 6.17 10.10 -8.98
CA TRP A 65 6.80 10.09 -7.67
C TRP A 65 8.27 9.64 -7.70
N ARG A 66 8.81 9.21 -8.85
CA ARG A 66 10.16 8.62 -8.93
C ARG A 66 11.28 9.59 -8.66
N GLU A 67 11.09 10.86 -9.04
CA GLU A 67 12.08 11.91 -8.75
C GLU A 67 12.22 12.12 -7.24
N GLU A 68 11.11 12.05 -6.50
CA GLU A 68 11.07 12.22 -5.04
C GLU A 68 11.43 10.92 -4.30
N PHE A 69 11.09 9.75 -4.86
CA PHE A 69 11.32 8.44 -4.27
C PHE A 69 12.10 7.51 -5.21
N PRO A 70 13.44 7.69 -5.34
CA PRO A 70 14.26 6.90 -6.28
C PRO A 70 14.22 5.39 -6.05
N TYR A 71 13.94 4.95 -4.82
CA TYR A 71 13.85 3.53 -4.47
C TYR A 71 12.73 2.80 -5.25
N LEU A 72 11.76 3.54 -5.80
CA LEU A 72 10.68 2.99 -6.62
C LEU A 72 11.18 2.23 -7.86
N SER A 73 12.38 2.56 -8.34
CA SER A 73 13.01 1.90 -9.49
C SER A 73 13.91 0.72 -9.09
N GLU A 74 14.09 0.46 -7.79
CA GLU A 74 14.86 -0.69 -7.34
C GLU A 74 14.04 -1.99 -7.46
N PRO A 75 14.61 -3.07 -8.03
CA PRO A 75 13.93 -4.35 -8.15
C PRO A 75 13.44 -4.88 -6.80
N GLY A 76 12.14 -5.24 -6.73
CA GLY A 76 11.53 -5.84 -5.55
C GLY A 76 11.06 -4.85 -4.49
N ARG A 77 11.28 -3.54 -4.66
CA ARG A 77 10.70 -2.50 -3.79
C ARG A 77 9.23 -2.24 -4.06
N VAL A 78 8.82 -2.39 -5.31
CA VAL A 78 7.42 -2.33 -5.74
C VAL A 78 7.04 -3.67 -6.34
N LEU A 79 5.96 -4.27 -5.83
CA LEU A 79 5.34 -5.45 -6.40
C LEU A 79 4.01 -5.04 -7.02
N SER A 80 3.78 -5.48 -8.25
CA SER A 80 2.49 -5.36 -8.94
C SER A 80 1.95 -6.76 -9.22
N GLY A 81 0.65 -6.86 -9.50
CA GLY A 81 0.04 -8.16 -9.67
C GLY A 81 -1.46 -8.12 -9.87
N GLY A 82 -2.05 -9.30 -9.79
CA GLY A 82 -3.49 -9.50 -9.92
C GLY A 82 -3.99 -10.59 -8.99
N TYR A 83 -5.30 -10.61 -8.79
CA TYR A 83 -6.01 -11.64 -8.04
C TYR A 83 -6.93 -12.38 -9.02
N GLU A 84 -6.72 -13.67 -9.19
CA GLU A 84 -7.46 -14.51 -10.14
C GLU A 84 -7.65 -15.90 -9.54
N MET A 85 -8.85 -16.48 -9.68
CA MET A 85 -9.18 -17.84 -9.21
C MET A 85 -8.69 -18.10 -7.77
N ASP A 86 -9.01 -17.18 -6.86
CA ASP A 86 -8.59 -17.20 -5.46
C ASP A 86 -7.08 -17.22 -5.19
N ARG A 87 -6.29 -16.76 -6.16
CA ARG A 87 -4.83 -16.67 -6.07
C ARG A 87 -4.36 -15.24 -6.28
N LEU A 88 -3.59 -14.75 -5.32
CA LEU A 88 -2.81 -13.53 -5.46
C LEU A 88 -1.49 -13.85 -6.17
N ASN A 89 -1.29 -13.25 -7.34
CA ASN A 89 -0.05 -13.39 -8.12
C ASN A 89 0.67 -12.04 -8.13
N LEU A 90 1.81 -11.96 -7.43
CA LEU A 90 2.64 -10.76 -7.36
C LEU A 90 3.95 -10.97 -8.14
N LYS A 91 4.44 -9.91 -8.76
CA LYS A 91 5.73 -9.85 -9.44
C LYS A 91 6.43 -8.52 -9.15
N PRO A 92 7.77 -8.49 -9.10
CA PRO A 92 8.50 -7.23 -9.07
C PRO A 92 8.06 -6.34 -10.23
N GLN A 93 7.80 -5.07 -9.92
CA GLN A 93 7.68 -4.07 -10.95
C GLN A 93 9.08 -3.87 -11.56
N ILE A 94 9.19 -4.12 -12.86
CA ILE A 94 10.38 -3.82 -13.64
C ILE A 94 9.99 -2.66 -14.55
N ASP A 95 10.69 -1.54 -14.41
CA ASP A 95 10.60 -0.47 -15.40
C ASP A 95 11.38 -0.91 -16.64
N VAL A 96 10.64 -1.05 -17.75
CA VAL A 96 11.18 -1.31 -19.10
C VAL A 96 11.15 -0.01 -19.89
#